data_AF-A0A8J8WDD6-F1
#
_entry.id   AF-A0A8J8WDD6-F1
#
_cell.length_a   1.000
_cell.length_b   1.000
_cell.length_c   1.000
_cell.angle_alpha   90.00
_cell.angle_beta   90.00
_cell.angle_gamma   90.00
#
_symmetry.space_group_name_H-M   'P 1'
#
loop_
_entity.id
_entity.type
_entity.pdbx_description
1 polymer ?
#
loop_
_entity_poly.entity_id
_entity_poly.type
_entity_poly.pdbx_seq_one_letter_code
_entity_poly.pdbx_strand_id
1 'polypeptide(L)'
;MKITITCEDKYEAQKLASLIFIKDGKETFITGILNVVKNELVISLKDKSAHSILLENEANVERFADFTQSVIDKEHKIVSTKILENQVEIVKG
;
A
#
# COMPACT_ATOMS: atom_id res chain seq x y z
N MET A 1 -3.62 -3.52 14.74
CA MET A 1 -2.19 -3.86 14.50
C MET A 1 -1.59 -2.81 13.57
N LYS A 2 -0.30 -2.52 13.66
CA LYS A 2 0.38 -1.51 12.84
C LYS A 2 1.48 -2.17 12.01
N ILE A 3 1.59 -1.79 10.75
CA ILE A 3 2.74 -2.12 9.89
C ILE A 3 3.41 -0.84 9.40
N THR A 4 4.68 -0.95 9.02
CA THR A 4 5.43 0.13 8.37
C THR A 4 6.00 -0.42 7.06
N ILE A 5 5.76 0.32 5.99
CA ILE A 5 6.31 0.06 4.66
C ILE A 5 7.31 1.18 4.33
N THR A 6 8.54 0.81 3.99
CA THR A 6 9.56 1.75 3.53
C THR A 6 9.56 1.79 2.01
N CYS A 7 9.35 2.98 1.47
CA CYS A 7 9.37 3.26 0.03
C CYS A 7 10.77 3.66 -0.43
N GLU A 8 11.02 3.60 -1.74
CA GLU A 8 12.32 4.02 -2.32
C GLU A 8 12.65 5.47 -1.93
N ASP A 9 11.65 6.35 -1.98
CA ASP A 9 11.79 7.73 -1.55
C ASP A 9 10.50 8.29 -0.92
N LYS A 10 10.55 9.57 -0.57
CA LYS A 10 9.42 10.32 -0.01
C LYS A 10 8.25 10.46 -0.98
N TYR A 11 8.52 10.58 -2.28
CA TYR A 11 7.48 10.71 -3.29
C TYR A 11 6.68 9.41 -3.42
N GLU A 12 7.37 8.27 -3.45
CA GLU A 12 6.76 6.94 -3.45
C GLU A 12 5.92 6.69 -2.19
N ALA A 13 6.39 7.15 -1.02
CA ALA A 13 5.60 7.08 0.22
C ALA A 13 4.31 7.92 0.15
N GLN A 14 4.38 9.13 -0.43
CA GLN A 14 3.20 9.97 -0.64
C GLN A 14 2.22 9.34 -1.63
N LYS A 15 2.73 8.76 -2.73
CA LYS A 15 1.94 8.02 -3.71
C LYS A 15 1.26 6.81 -3.07
N LEU A 16 1.99 6.00 -2.30
CA LEU A 16 1.42 4.85 -1.60
C LEU A 16 0.28 5.28 -0.67
N ALA A 17 0.52 6.26 0.20
CA ALA A 17 -0.47 6.69 1.18
C ALA A 17 -1.76 7.25 0.53
N SER A 18 -1.67 7.90 -0.63
CA SER A 18 -2.82 8.44 -1.34
C SER A 18 -3.65 7.37 -2.06
N LEU A 19 -3.03 6.28 -2.52
CA LEU A 19 -3.71 5.20 -3.25
C LEU A 19 -4.43 4.21 -2.30
N ILE A 20 -3.85 3.94 -1.12
CA ILE A 20 -4.34 2.86 -0.25
C ILE A 20 -5.48 3.28 0.68
N PHE A 21 -5.63 4.58 0.97
CA PHE A 21 -6.63 5.06 1.93
C PHE A 21 -7.14 6.46 1.62
N ILE A 22 -8.43 6.55 1.27
CA ILE A 22 -9.12 7.84 1.14
C ILE A 22 -9.80 8.17 2.47
N LYS A 23 -9.31 9.20 3.16
CA LYS A 23 -9.81 9.61 4.49
C LYS A 23 -11.31 9.88 4.53
N ASP A 24 -11.86 10.49 3.48
CA ASP A 24 -13.28 10.87 3.44
C ASP A 24 -14.21 9.67 3.18
N GLY A 25 -13.70 8.63 2.53
CA GLY A 25 -14.45 7.38 2.28
C GLY A 25 -14.21 6.29 3.32
N LYS A 26 -13.11 6.36 4.10
CA LYS A 26 -12.61 5.26 4.97
C LYS A 26 -12.53 3.91 4.27
N GLU A 27 -12.32 3.91 2.96
CA GLU A 27 -12.28 2.72 2.14
C GLU A 27 -10.91 2.54 1.49
N THR A 28 -10.48 1.28 1.41
CA THR A 28 -9.34 0.89 0.59
C THR A 28 -9.74 0.87 -0.87
N PHE A 29 -8.90 1.47 -1.72
CA PHE A 29 -9.14 1.57 -3.16
C PHE A 29 -8.50 0.43 -3.96
N ILE A 30 -7.65 -0.38 -3.34
CA ILE A 30 -6.95 -1.50 -3.98
C ILE A 30 -7.94 -2.64 -4.26
N THR A 31 -7.87 -3.17 -5.48
CA THR A 31 -8.67 -4.33 -5.92
C THR A 31 -7.82 -5.57 -6.19
N GLY A 32 -6.51 -5.42 -6.35
CA GLY A 32 -5.63 -6.53 -6.70
C GLY A 32 -4.16 -6.12 -6.80
N ILE A 33 -3.30 -7.13 -6.73
CA ILE A 33 -1.90 -7.05 -7.14
C ILE A 33 -1.82 -7.60 -8.57
N LEU A 34 -1.25 -6.81 -9.49
CA LEU A 34 -1.12 -7.19 -10.91
C LEU A 34 0.25 -7.79 -11.21
N ASN A 35 1.31 -7.30 -10.57
CA ASN A 35 2.67 -7.79 -10.80
C ASN A 35 3.62 -7.39 -9.66
N VAL A 36 4.73 -8.13 -9.55
CA VAL A 36 5.87 -7.84 -8.68
C VAL A 36 7.14 -7.90 -9.52
N VAL A 37 7.94 -6.82 -9.52
CA VAL A 37 9.20 -6.74 -10.25
C VAL A 37 10.29 -6.17 -9.35
N LYS A 38 11.14 -7.03 -8.79
CA LYS A 38 12.14 -6.62 -7.77
C LYS A 38 11.47 -5.82 -6.65
N ASN A 39 11.90 -4.58 -6.42
CA ASN A 39 11.37 -3.67 -5.42
C ASN A 39 10.12 -2.90 -5.87
N GLU A 40 9.54 -3.22 -7.03
CA GLU A 40 8.32 -2.61 -7.56
C GLU A 40 7.09 -3.51 -7.35
N LEU A 41 6.00 -2.94 -6.83
CA LEU A 41 4.70 -3.58 -6.75
C LEU A 41 3.69 -2.84 -7.65
N VAL A 42 3.02 -3.57 -8.53
CA VAL A 42 1.96 -3.03 -9.40
C VAL A 42 0.60 -3.45 -8.85
N ILE A 43 -0.27 -2.48 -8.57
CA ILE A 43 -1.61 -2.69 -8.00
C ILE A 43 -2.70 -2.15 -8.92
N SER A 44 -3.88 -2.78 -8.89
CA SER A 44 -5.10 -2.27 -9.52
C SER A 44 -5.99 -1.57 -8.49
N LEU A 45 -6.68 -0.52 -8.92
CA LEU A 45 -7.63 0.20 -8.08
C LEU A 45 -9.09 0.00 -8.53
N LYS A 46 -10.05 0.48 -7.72
CA LYS A 46 -11.50 0.39 -7.99
C LYS A 46 -11.92 1.11 -9.29
N ASP A 47 -11.21 2.16 -9.67
CA ASP A 47 -11.44 2.90 -10.92
C ASP A 47 -10.83 2.21 -12.16
N LYS A 48 -10.29 1.00 -11.99
CA LYS A 48 -9.63 0.18 -13.01
C LYS A 48 -8.28 0.74 -13.50
N SER A 49 -7.75 1.77 -12.84
CA SER A 49 -6.38 2.20 -13.06
C SER A 49 -5.39 1.18 -12.48
N ALA A 50 -4.17 1.19 -13.01
CA ALA A 50 -3.04 0.45 -12.49
C ALA A 50 -1.93 1.43 -12.10
N HIS A 51 -1.34 1.22 -10.93
CA HIS A 51 -0.27 2.04 -10.41
C HIS A 51 0.86 1.15 -9.92
N SER A 52 2.09 1.56 -10.19
CA SER A 52 3.25 0.94 -9.57
C SER A 52 3.75 1.76 -8.40
N ILE A 53 4.39 1.09 -7.44
CA ILE A 53 4.99 1.67 -6.25
C ILE A 53 6.39 1.06 -6.10
N LEU A 54 7.41 1.91 -5.99
CA LEU A 54 8.78 1.52 -5.74
C LEU A 54 9.05 1.54 -4.24
N LEU A 55 9.45 0.38 -3.74
CA LEU A 55 9.76 0.15 -2.34
C LEU A 55 11.26 0.12 -2.12
N GLU A 56 11.69 0.24 -0.86
CA GLU A 56 13.11 0.26 -0.51
C GLU A 56 13.84 -1.02 -0.97
N ASN A 57 13.15 -2.17 -0.89
CA ASN A 57 13.69 -3.48 -1.23
C ASN A 57 12.57 -4.51 -1.38
N GLU A 58 12.93 -5.70 -1.86
CA GLU A 58 12.03 -6.84 -2.06
C GLU A 58 11.33 -7.29 -0.77
N ALA A 59 11.98 -7.16 0.40
CA ALA A 59 11.35 -7.49 1.68
C ALA A 59 10.18 -6.55 2.03
N ASN A 60 10.28 -5.27 1.67
CA ASN A 60 9.15 -4.34 1.79
C ASN A 60 8.04 -4.68 0.78
N VAL A 61 8.38 -5.19 -0.41
CA VAL A 61 7.39 -5.68 -1.39
C VAL A 61 6.62 -6.87 -0.84
N GLU A 62 7.30 -7.88 -0.32
CA GLU A 62 6.65 -9.04 0.28
C GLU A 62 5.72 -8.63 1.43
N ARG A 63 6.20 -7.77 2.34
CA ARG A 63 5.39 -7.27 3.46
C ARG A 63 4.17 -6.50 2.97
N PHE A 64 4.31 -5.67 1.94
CA PHE A 64 3.19 -4.88 1.43
C PHE A 64 2.21 -5.73 0.60
N ALA A 65 2.70 -6.73 -0.13
CA ALA A 65 1.89 -7.69 -0.87
C ALA A 65 1.03 -8.53 0.08
N ASP A 66 1.62 -9.10 1.13
CA ASP A 66 0.92 -9.85 2.19
C ASP A 66 -0.19 -9.01 2.84
N PHE A 67 0.16 -7.77 3.21
CA PHE A 67 -0.83 -6.82 3.71
C PHE A 67 -1.96 -6.56 2.72
N THR A 68 -1.63 -6.28 1.46
CA THR A 68 -2.62 -5.96 0.42
C THR A 68 -3.58 -7.13 0.21
N GLN A 69 -3.06 -8.36 0.19
CA GLN A 69 -3.87 -9.58 0.09
C GLN A 69 -4.84 -9.70 1.27
N SER A 70 -4.39 -9.49 2.51
CA SER A 70 -5.25 -9.53 3.69
C SER A 70 -6.40 -8.51 3.67
N VAL A 71 -6.19 -7.36 3.00
CA VAL A 71 -7.22 -6.33 2.83
C VAL A 71 -8.21 -6.72 1.73
N ILE A 72 -7.73 -7.29 0.62
CA ILE A 72 -8.58 -7.81 -0.47
C ILE A 72 -9.48 -8.94 0.03
N ASP A 73 -8.93 -9.85 0.84
CA ASP A 73 -9.65 -10.98 1.43
C ASP A 73 -10.56 -10.57 2.59
N LYS A 74 -10.60 -9.26 2.93
CA LYS A 74 -11.42 -8.63 3.98
C LYS A 74 -11.12 -9.15 5.39
N GLU A 75 -9.97 -9.79 5.59
CA GLU A 75 -9.49 -10.16 6.92
C GLU A 75 -9.15 -8.92 7.76
N HIS A 76 -8.68 -7.86 7.08
CA HIS A 76 -8.29 -6.61 7.68
C HIS A 76 -8.85 -5.41 6.91
N LYS A 77 -9.07 -4.31 7.63
CA LYS A 77 -9.35 -3.00 7.01
C LYS A 77 -8.29 -1.98 7.40
N ILE A 78 -8.08 -1.01 6.53
CA ILE A 78 -7.21 0.13 6.80
C ILE A 78 -7.98 1.15 7.64
N VAL A 79 -7.45 1.48 8.81
CA VAL A 79 -8.04 2.45 9.74
C VAL A 79 -7.44 3.84 9.54
N SER A 80 -6.12 3.90 9.35
CA SER A 80 -5.41 5.15 9.09
C SER A 80 -4.04 4.92 8.48
N THR A 81 -3.51 5.97 7.85
CA THR A 81 -2.15 6.04 7.32
C THR A 81 -1.44 7.29 7.83
N LYS A 82 -0.13 7.19 8.02
CA LYS A 82 0.76 8.31 8.36
C LYS A 82 2.03 8.22 7.55
N ILE A 83 2.42 9.32 6.91
CA ILE A 83 3.67 9.43 6.15
C ILE A 83 4.76 9.98 7.08
N LEU A 84 5.93 9.35 7.07
CA LEU A 84 7.14 9.74 7.79
C LEU A 84 8.33 9.63 6.84
N GLU A 85 8.71 10.73 6.19
CA GLU A 85 9.67 10.74 5.06
C GLU A 85 9.32 9.69 3.99
N ASN A 86 10.17 8.69 3.76
CA ASN A 86 9.94 7.59 2.82
C ASN A 86 9.16 6.41 3.43
N GLN A 87 8.65 6.53 4.66
CA GLN A 87 7.88 5.47 5.30
C GLN A 87 6.39 5.78 5.34
N VAL A 88 5.58 4.73 5.17
CA VAL A 88 4.14 4.77 5.41
C VAL A 88 3.79 3.83 6.55
N GLU A 89 3.31 4.41 7.64
CA GLU A 89 2.73 3.66 8.75
C GLU A 89 1.25 3.41 8.45
N ILE A 90 0.83 2.15 8.56
CA ILE A 90 -0.54 1.73 8.26
C ILE A 90 -1.12 1.04 9.49
N VAL A 91 -2.23 1.57 10.00
CA VAL A 91 -2.98 0.97 11.11
C VAL A 91 -4.11 0.13 10.52
N LYS A 92 -4.11 -1.17 10.85
CA LYS A 92 -5.17 -2.12 10.52
C LYS A 92 -6.01 -2.51 11.73
N GLY A 93 -7.29 -2.77 11.50
CA GLY A 93 -8.25 -3.28 12.49
C GLY A 93 -9.42 -3.97 11.83
#